data_AF-J1H7G9-F1
#
_entry.id   AF-J1H7G9-F1
#
_cell.length_a   1.000
_cell.length_b   1.000
_cell.length_c   1.000
_cell.angle_alpha   90.00
_cell.angle_beta   90.00
_cell.angle_gamma   90.00
#
_symmetry.space_group_name_H-M   'P 1'
#
loop_
_entity.id
_entity.type
_entity.pdbx_description
1 polymer ?
#
loop_
_entity_poly.entity_id
_entity_poly.type
_entity_poly.pdbx_seq_one_letter_code
_entity_poly.pdbx_strand_id
1 'polypeptide(L)' 'MAVQEKLKEVGYYKGNVSGIYGEDLKNAIYRFQRDKNLKIKNTITREDYNAMGFIEFE' A
#
# COMPACT_ATOMS: atom_id res chain seq x y z
N MET A 1 -5.06 -7.63 -4.04
CA MET A 1 -4.17 -8.34 -3.09
C MET A 1 -2.73 -7.87 -3.19
N ALA A 2 -2.22 -7.63 -4.40
CA ALA A 2 -0.88 -7.07 -4.66
C ALA A 2 -0.43 -5.93 -3.71
N VAL A 3 -1.29 -4.95 -3.40
CA VAL A 3 -0.96 -3.87 -2.46
C VAL A 3 -0.70 -4.38 -1.03
N GLN A 4 -1.56 -5.26 -0.51
CA GLN A 4 -1.38 -5.84 0.84
C GLN A 4 -0.11 -6.69 0.91
N GLU A 5 0.16 -7.48 -0.13
CA GLU A 5 1.40 -8.25 -0.25
C GLU A 5 2.62 -7.34 -0.28
N LYS A 6 2.57 -6.28 -1.09
CA LYS A 6 3.70 -5.36 -1.19
C LYS A 6 3.94 -4.60 0.11
N LEU A 7 2.89 -4.08 0.73
CA LEU A 7 2.97 -3.44 2.05
C LEU A 7 3.49 -4.42 3.12
N LYS A 8 3.22 -5.72 2.98
CA LYS A 8 3.76 -6.74 3.87
C LYS A 8 5.24 -7.01 3.60
N GLU A 9 5.65 -7.09 2.34
CA GLU A 9 7.08 -7.19 1.96
C GLU A 9 7.89 -6.01 2.49
N VAL A 10 7.38 -4.78 2.35
CA VAL A 10 8.06 -3.58 2.84
C VAL A 10 7.85 -3.33 4.34
N GLY A 11 7.19 -4.24 5.05
CA GLY A 11 7.07 -4.23 6.52
C GLY A 11 6.00 -3.29 7.10
N TYR A 12 5.17 -2.66 6.26
CA TYR A 12 4.09 -1.77 6.71
C TYR A 12 2.79 -2.51 7.07
N TYR A 13 2.55 -3.69 6.49
CA TYR A 13 1.34 -4.48 6.74
C TYR A 13 1.67 -5.82 7.41
N LYS A 14 1.07 -6.08 8.58
CA LYS A 14 1.24 -7.34 9.33
C LYS A 14 -0.01 -8.23 9.29
N GLY A 15 -1.10 -7.74 8.72
CA GLY A 15 -2.35 -8.46 8.61
C GLY A 15 -2.32 -9.57 7.56
N ASN A 16 -3.43 -10.30 7.46
CA ASN A 16 -3.61 -11.31 6.45
C ASN A 16 -3.96 -10.66 5.10
N VAL A 17 -3.41 -11.17 4.00
CA VAL A 17 -3.72 -10.69 2.65
C VAL A 17 -5.09 -11.25 2.25
N SER A 18 -6.15 -10.70 2.83
CA SER A 18 -7.52 -11.17 2.63
C SER A 18 -8.22 -10.47 1.45
N GLY A 19 -7.58 -9.46 0.85
CA GLY A 19 -8.21 -8.57 -0.12
C GLY A 19 -9.19 -7.56 0.49
N ILE A 20 -9.47 -7.67 1.78
CA ILE A 20 -10.40 -6.79 2.51
C ILE A 20 -9.72 -5.47 2.85
N TYR A 21 -10.35 -4.36 2.45
CA TYR A 21 -9.89 -3.01 2.76
C TYR A 21 -10.36 -2.59 4.17
N GLY A 22 -9.71 -3.13 5.20
CA GLY A 22 -9.96 -2.84 6.61
C GLY A 22 -9.10 -1.71 7.19
N GLU A 23 -9.28 -1.42 8.49
CA GLU A 23 -8.51 -0.40 9.22
C GLU A 23 -7.01 -0.70 9.29
N ASP A 24 -6.61 -1.95 9.46
CA ASP A 24 -5.19 -2.36 9.41
C ASP A 24 -4.54 -2.01 8.08
N LEU A 25 -5.25 -2.24 6.96
CA LEU A 25 -4.73 -1.92 5.64
C LEU A 25 -4.64 -0.41 5.45
N LYS A 26 -5.67 0.32 5.88
CA LYS A 26 -5.63 1.79 5.89
C LYS A 26 -4.39 2.27 6.63
N ASN A 27 -4.18 1.84 7.87
CA ASN A 27 -3.03 2.24 8.68
C ASN A 27 -1.68 1.91 8.01
N ALA A 28 -1.56 0.76 7.35
CA ALA A 28 -0.36 0.43 6.59
C ALA A 28 -0.14 1.38 5.40
N ILE A 29 -1.19 1.75 4.68
CA ILE A 29 -1.16 2.71 3.56
C ILE A 29 -0.77 4.10 4.06
N TYR A 30 -1.40 4.56 5.16
CA TYR A 30 -1.07 5.83 5.81
C TYR A 30 0.42 5.93 6.14
N ARG A 31 0.99 4.85 6.71
CA ARG A 31 2.42 4.79 7.07
C ARG A 31 3.31 4.79 5.84
N PHE A 32 2.98 3.97 4.84
CA PHE A 32 3.73 3.91 3.59
C PHE A 32 3.74 5.27 2.87
N GLN A 33 2.58 5.91 2.72
CA GLN A 33 2.46 7.21 2.07
C GLN A 33 3.24 8.28 2.82
N ARG A 34 3.16 8.29 4.15
CA ARG A 34 3.93 9.21 4.99
C ARG A 34 5.43 9.04 4.78
N ASP A 35 5.92 7.81 4.78
CA ASP A 35 7.36 7.51 4.60
C ASP A 35 7.85 7.89 3.20
N LYS A 36 7.03 7.65 2.18
CA LYS A 36 7.31 8.01 0.78
C LYS A 36 7.04 9.48 0.46
N ASN A 37 6.72 10.33 1.44
CA ASN A 37 6.33 11.73 1.23
C ASN A 37 5.18 11.90 0.20
N LEU A 38 4.30 10.90 0.11
CA LEU A 38 3.10 10.94 -0.72
C LEU A 38 1.96 11.60 0.03
N LYS A 39 0.99 12.11 -0.73
CA LYS A 39 -0.25 12.63 -0.16
C LYS A 39 -0.98 11.50 0.56
N ILE A 40 -1.10 11.65 1.88
CA ILE A 40 -1.78 10.71 2.74
C ILE A 40 -3.28 10.65 2.41
N LYS A 41 -3.79 9.46 2.11
CA LYS A 41 -5.17 9.18 1.69
C LYS A 41 -5.57 7.73 1.99
N ASN A 42 -6.86 7.47 1.98
CA ASN A 42 -7.46 6.14 2.16
C ASN A 42 -7.71 5.40 0.84
N THR A 43 -7.05 5.81 -0.24
CA THR A 43 -7.17 5.23 -1.56
C THR A 43 -5.79 5.00 -2.16
N ILE A 44 -5.60 3.84 -2.77
CA ILE A 44 -4.40 3.55 -3.56
C ILE A 44 -4.64 4.11 -4.96
N THR A 45 -3.80 5.04 -5.41
CA THR A 45 -3.80 5.48 -6.81
C THR A 45 -2.61 4.90 -7.56
N ARG A 46 -2.55 5.19 -8.86
CA ARG A 46 -1.42 4.81 -9.72
C ARG A 46 -0.07 5.26 -9.17
N GLU A 47 -0.02 6.43 -8.53
CA GLU A 47 1.20 6.95 -7.89
C GLU A 47 1.68 6.06 -6.75
N ASP A 48 0.75 5.55 -5.92
CA ASP A 48 1.08 4.61 -4.85
C ASP A 48 1.58 3.28 -5.43
N TYR A 49 0.95 2.79 -6.51
CA TYR A 49 1.43 1.60 -7.24
C TYR A 49 2.86 1.81 -7.76
N ASN A 50 3.13 2.94 -8.40
CA ASN A 50 4.47 3.24 -8.92
C ASN A 50 5.50 3.38 -7.78
N ALA A 51 5.14 4.05 -6.69
CA ALA A 51 5.99 4.16 -5.49
C ALA A 51 6.25 2.82 -4.79
N MET A 52 5.32 1.88 -4.93
CA MET A 52 5.48 0.49 -4.50
C MET A 52 6.33 -0.35 -5.47
N GLY A 53 6.74 0.20 -6.61
CA GLY A 53 7.54 -0.49 -7.62
C GLY A 53 6.72 -1.34 -8.59
N PHE A 54 5.39 -1.16 -8.63
CA PHE A 54 4.59 -1.74 -9.69
C PHE A 54 4.84 -0.94 -10.98
N ILE A 55 5.65 -1.53 -11.84
CA ILE A 55 5.81 -1.07 -13.22
C ILE A 55 4.64 -1.71 -13.96
N GLU A 56 3.66 -0.90 -14.38
CA GLU A 56 2.70 -1.36 -15.39
C GLU A 56 3.53 -1.61 -16.66
N PHE A 57 3.80 -2.87 -16.96
CA PHE A 57 4.27 -3.26 -18.29
C PHE A 57 3.07 -3.09 -19.23
N GLU A 58 3.20 -2.20 -20.21
CA GLU A 58 2.32 -2.13 -21.39
C GLU A 58 2.30 -3.46 -22.16
#